data_AF-A0ABD2QE86-F1
#
_entry.id   AF-A0ABD2QE86-F1
#
_cell.length_a   1.000
_cell.length_b   1.000
_cell.length_c   1.000
_cell.angle_alpha   90.00
_cell.angle_beta   90.00
_cell.angle_gamma   90.00
#
_symmetry.space_group_name_H-M   'P 1'
#
loop_
_entity.id
_entity.type
_entity.pdbx_description
1 polymer ?
#
loop_
_entity_poly.entity_id
_entity_poly.type
_entity_poly.pdbx_seq_one_letter_code
_entity_poly.pdbx_strand_id
1 'polypeptide(L)'
;MQNGAAPQKKSSQAGLLKAIGIDLGTTYSCVGVYEHDKVEIIANDHGNRTTPSYVSFTEQERLIGEAAKNQAVTNPANTVFDAKRLIGKSYNDPIVQHFLPQWPFTVVNYNDRPKIRVHYKGDTKLFYPEEISSMILGKMKEVAEGYLGIAVAGAVITVPAHFNDSQRQATKDAGAIAGLNVLRIINEPTAAAIAYGLNKHIDDERNILVFDLGGGTLDVSVLTIDNGIFEVKSTAGDPHLGGEDFDNRMVDYFMKEFSKKYQKDLRDNKRAIRRLRTVCERAKRTLSTNTQVSRRSLALI
;
A
#
# COMPACT_ATOMS: atom_id res chain seq x y z
N MET A 1 20.11 62.86 -10.39
CA MET A 1 19.81 62.12 -9.15
C MET A 1 18.58 61.28 -9.41
N GLN A 2 18.76 59.97 -9.46
CA GLN A 2 17.69 58.97 -9.51
C GLN A 2 16.93 58.99 -8.18
N ASN A 3 15.63 58.72 -8.22
CA ASN A 3 15.01 57.66 -7.43
C ASN A 3 13.54 57.53 -7.81
N GLY A 4 13.27 56.57 -8.70
CA GLY A 4 11.95 55.99 -8.83
C GLY A 4 11.73 54.98 -7.71
N ALA A 5 10.56 55.03 -7.08
CA ALA A 5 10.04 53.93 -6.28
C ALA A 5 8.67 53.56 -6.86
N ALA A 6 8.67 52.52 -7.71
CA ALA A 6 7.45 51.84 -8.09
C ALA A 6 6.85 51.18 -6.84
N PRO A 7 5.52 51.24 -6.63
CA PRO A 7 4.90 50.54 -5.52
C PRO A 7 5.10 49.04 -5.72
N GLN A 8 5.70 48.41 -4.70
CA GLN A 8 5.94 46.97 -4.63
C GLN A 8 4.62 46.22 -4.91
N LYS A 9 4.61 45.41 -5.97
CA LYS A 9 3.63 44.33 -6.12
C LYS A 9 3.71 43.50 -4.85
N LYS A 10 2.62 43.49 -4.06
CA LYS A 10 2.39 42.47 -3.04
C LYS A 10 2.68 41.13 -3.69
N SER A 11 3.67 40.41 -3.17
CA SER A 11 3.87 39.01 -3.53
C SER A 11 2.54 38.32 -3.28
N SER A 12 1.93 37.82 -4.35
CA SER A 12 0.82 36.89 -4.24
C SER A 12 1.29 35.78 -3.30
N GLN A 13 0.56 35.56 -2.21
CA GLN A 13 0.64 34.30 -1.47
C GLN A 13 0.68 33.19 -2.52
N ALA A 14 1.82 32.52 -2.68
CA ALA A 14 1.85 31.23 -3.31
C ALA A 14 0.89 30.40 -2.46
N GLY A 15 -0.32 30.14 -2.98
CA GLY A 15 -1.34 29.40 -2.25
C GLY A 15 -0.67 28.13 -1.73
N LEU A 16 -0.71 27.93 -0.41
CA LEU A 16 -0.13 26.74 0.21
C LEU A 16 -0.68 25.54 -0.55
N LEU A 17 0.18 24.87 -1.30
CA LEU A 17 -0.21 23.71 -2.09
C LEU A 17 -0.89 22.72 -1.15
N LYS A 18 -2.11 22.31 -1.49
CA LYS A 18 -2.87 21.40 -0.64
C LYS A 18 -2.08 20.10 -0.46
N ALA A 19 -1.91 19.70 0.79
CA ALA A 19 -1.18 18.50 1.16
C ALA A 19 -2.14 17.40 1.60
N ILE A 20 -1.81 16.16 1.23
CA ILE A 20 -2.53 14.94 1.64
C ILE A 20 -1.60 14.01 2.42
N GLY A 21 -2.19 13.19 3.29
CA GLY A 21 -1.50 12.06 3.91
C GLY A 21 -1.83 10.78 3.13
N ILE A 22 -0.82 10.03 2.72
CA ILE A 22 -0.99 8.76 2.03
C ILE A 22 -0.35 7.65 2.86
N ASP A 23 -1.16 6.66 3.22
CA ASP A 23 -0.65 5.38 3.67
C ASP A 23 -0.44 4.46 2.46
N LEU A 24 0.81 4.24 2.08
CA LEU A 24 1.17 3.35 0.97
C LEU A 24 1.40 1.94 1.53
N GLY A 25 0.33 1.20 1.79
CA GLY A 25 0.42 -0.15 2.35
C GLY A 25 0.73 -1.25 1.32
N THR A 26 1.16 -2.41 1.82
CA THR A 26 1.54 -3.58 0.99
C THR A 26 0.38 -4.09 0.15
N THR A 27 -0.81 -4.24 0.76
CA THR A 27 -1.99 -4.81 0.10
C THR A 27 -3.07 -3.77 -0.22
N TYR A 28 -3.18 -2.73 0.62
CA TYR A 28 -4.10 -1.62 0.43
C TYR A 28 -3.38 -0.31 0.74
N SER A 29 -3.78 0.74 0.05
CA SER A 29 -3.38 2.12 0.34
C SER A 29 -4.58 2.93 0.80
N CYS A 30 -4.32 3.97 1.57
CA CYS A 30 -5.33 4.89 2.11
C CYS A 30 -4.87 6.33 1.88
N VAL A 31 -5.81 7.23 1.65
CA VAL A 31 -5.53 8.67 1.51
C VAL A 31 -6.47 9.48 2.41
N GLY A 32 -5.89 10.45 3.09
CA GLY A 32 -6.62 11.36 3.96
C GLY A 32 -6.15 12.80 3.81
N VAL A 33 -7.00 13.72 4.25
CA VAL A 33 -6.72 15.15 4.28
C VAL A 33 -7.07 15.71 5.65
N TYR A 34 -6.29 16.69 6.12
CA TYR A 34 -6.61 17.45 7.32
C TYR A 34 -7.27 18.77 6.92
N GLU A 35 -8.55 18.93 7.26
CA GLU A 35 -9.34 20.15 7.02
C GLU A 35 -10.27 20.43 8.18
N HIS A 36 -10.51 21.71 8.48
CA HIS A 36 -11.45 22.14 9.52
C HIS A 36 -11.19 21.47 10.88
N ASP A 37 -9.91 21.37 11.23
CA ASP A 37 -9.40 20.70 12.44
C ASP A 37 -9.79 19.23 12.60
N LYS A 38 -10.02 18.54 11.47
CA LYS A 38 -10.37 17.12 11.44
C LYS A 38 -9.61 16.40 10.32
N VAL A 39 -9.33 15.13 10.58
CA VAL A 39 -8.85 14.20 9.54
C VAL A 39 -10.06 13.60 8.84
N GLU A 40 -10.13 13.77 7.52
CA GLU A 40 -11.10 13.07 6.67
C GLU A 40 -10.37 11.98 5.87
N ILE A 41 -10.89 10.76 5.93
CA ILE A 41 -10.41 9.63 5.11
C ILE A 41 -11.25 9.56 3.84
N ILE A 42 -10.61 9.74 2.70
CA ILE A 42 -11.27 9.94 1.42
C ILE A 42 -11.64 8.59 0.81
N ALA A 43 -12.92 8.42 0.47
CA ALA A 43 -13.38 7.25 -0.26
C ALA A 43 -13.00 7.33 -1.75
N ASN A 44 -12.63 6.22 -2.35
CA ASN A 44 -12.39 6.12 -3.78
C ASN A 44 -13.69 6.14 -4.61
N ASP A 45 -13.55 6.03 -5.93
CA ASP A 45 -14.62 5.95 -6.92
C ASP A 45 -15.61 4.78 -6.73
N HIS A 46 -15.27 3.81 -5.87
CA HIS A 46 -16.13 2.70 -5.47
C HIS A 46 -16.75 2.88 -4.07
N GLY A 47 -16.52 4.01 -3.41
CA GLY A 47 -16.97 4.28 -2.05
C GLY A 47 -16.14 3.60 -0.95
N ASN A 48 -15.01 2.98 -1.30
CA ASN A 48 -14.13 2.32 -0.34
C ASN A 48 -13.10 3.31 0.21
N ARG A 49 -12.89 3.31 1.53
CA ARG A 49 -11.88 4.16 2.21
C ARG A 49 -10.44 3.65 2.08
N THR A 50 -10.26 2.46 1.51
CA THR A 50 -8.96 1.93 1.14
C THR A 50 -9.02 1.41 -0.29
N THR A 51 -7.90 1.48 -0.99
CA THR A 51 -7.78 1.04 -2.39
C THR A 51 -6.72 -0.05 -2.47
N PRO A 52 -6.98 -1.19 -3.13
CA PRO A 52 -5.97 -2.22 -3.31
C PRO A 52 -4.68 -1.69 -3.93
N SER A 53 -3.52 -2.08 -3.39
CA SER A 53 -2.20 -1.76 -3.92
C SER A 53 -1.86 -2.66 -5.12
N TYR A 54 -2.70 -2.60 -6.15
CA TYR A 54 -2.67 -3.45 -7.34
C TYR A 54 -2.57 -2.61 -8.61
N VAL A 55 -1.77 -3.08 -9.57
CA VAL A 55 -1.65 -2.51 -10.92
C VAL A 55 -1.75 -3.62 -11.94
N SER A 56 -2.69 -3.54 -12.90
CA SER A 56 -2.84 -4.50 -13.98
C SER A 56 -2.62 -3.84 -15.33
N PHE A 57 -1.86 -4.49 -16.20
CA PHE A 57 -1.54 -4.02 -17.53
C PHE A 57 -2.32 -4.84 -18.57
N THR A 58 -3.05 -4.14 -19.44
CA THR A 58 -3.82 -4.75 -20.53
C THR A 58 -3.31 -4.26 -21.90
N GLU A 59 -3.93 -4.73 -22.98
CA GLU A 59 -3.62 -4.25 -24.33
C GLU A 59 -4.05 -2.79 -24.56
N GLN A 60 -4.99 -2.29 -23.75
CA GLN A 60 -5.60 -0.97 -23.94
C GLN A 60 -5.10 0.03 -22.89
N GLU A 61 -5.06 -0.39 -21.62
CA GLU A 61 -4.95 0.53 -20.49
C GLU A 61 -4.20 -0.08 -19.29
N ARG A 62 -3.90 0.79 -18.33
CA ARG A 62 -3.44 0.39 -17.00
C ARG A 62 -4.60 0.54 -16.04
N LEU A 63 -4.90 -0.54 -15.34
CA LEU A 63 -5.88 -0.56 -14.27
C LEU A 63 -5.15 -0.47 -12.94
N ILE A 64 -5.72 0.25 -11.98
CA ILE A 64 -5.14 0.44 -10.64
C ILE A 64 -6.26 0.25 -9.61
N GLY A 65 -5.95 -0.29 -8.43
CA GLY A 65 -6.93 -0.46 -7.37
C GLY A 65 -7.85 -1.68 -7.57
N GLU A 66 -9.14 -1.50 -7.33
CA GLU A 66 -10.15 -2.58 -7.42
C GLU A 66 -10.23 -3.16 -8.83
N ALA A 67 -10.18 -2.31 -9.86
CA ALA A 67 -10.18 -2.75 -11.26
C ALA A 67 -9.00 -3.70 -11.55
N ALA A 68 -7.81 -3.38 -11.07
CA ALA A 68 -6.64 -4.25 -11.19
C ALA A 68 -6.77 -5.55 -10.38
N LYS A 69 -7.25 -5.45 -9.14
CA LYS A 69 -7.45 -6.60 -8.26
C LYS A 69 -8.43 -7.62 -8.88
N ASN A 70 -9.49 -7.14 -9.52
CA ASN A 70 -10.48 -7.96 -10.20
C ASN A 70 -9.89 -8.71 -11.41
N GLN A 71 -8.89 -8.14 -12.09
CA GLN A 71 -8.18 -8.80 -13.19
C GLN A 71 -7.18 -9.87 -12.73
N ALA A 72 -6.83 -9.95 -11.43
CA ALA A 72 -5.82 -10.89 -10.96
C ALA A 72 -6.15 -12.38 -11.21
N VAL A 73 -7.42 -12.71 -11.48
CA VAL A 73 -7.86 -14.08 -11.82
C VAL A 73 -7.68 -14.39 -13.31
N THR A 74 -7.96 -13.41 -14.18
CA THR A 74 -7.96 -13.56 -15.65
C THR A 74 -6.65 -13.16 -16.30
N ASN A 75 -5.92 -12.22 -15.69
CA ASN A 75 -4.65 -11.68 -16.16
C ASN A 75 -3.56 -11.72 -15.07
N PRO A 76 -3.24 -12.90 -14.50
CA PRO A 76 -2.36 -13.01 -13.33
C PRO A 76 -0.90 -12.60 -13.63
N ALA A 77 -0.40 -12.86 -14.84
CA ALA A 77 1.00 -12.58 -15.19
C ALA A 77 1.30 -11.08 -15.37
N ASN A 78 0.28 -10.26 -15.64
CA ASN A 78 0.40 -8.81 -15.83
C ASN A 78 -0.34 -8.01 -14.76
N THR A 79 -0.73 -8.65 -13.65
CA THR A 79 -1.33 -7.99 -12.49
C THR A 79 -0.37 -8.04 -11.32
N VAL A 80 0.22 -6.89 -11.03
CA VAL A 80 1.26 -6.68 -10.02
C VAL A 80 0.63 -6.26 -8.70
N PHE A 81 1.11 -6.86 -7.62
CA PHE A 81 0.80 -6.54 -6.22
C PHE A 81 2.07 -6.76 -5.39
N ASP A 82 2.06 -6.41 -4.10
CA ASP A 82 3.22 -6.52 -3.19
C ASP A 82 4.47 -5.75 -3.65
N ALA A 83 4.34 -4.73 -4.50
CA ALA A 83 5.49 -3.94 -4.96
C ALA A 83 6.30 -3.35 -3.78
N LYS A 84 5.64 -3.08 -2.64
CA LYS A 84 6.28 -2.65 -1.39
C LYS A 84 7.28 -3.65 -0.82
N ARG A 85 7.15 -4.95 -1.12
CA ARG A 85 8.13 -5.99 -0.74
C ARG A 85 9.39 -5.95 -1.60
N LEU A 86 9.37 -5.28 -2.76
CA LEU A 86 10.50 -5.17 -3.68
C LEU A 86 11.19 -3.79 -3.62
N ILE A 87 10.47 -2.75 -3.20
CA ILE A 87 10.95 -1.37 -3.28
C ILE A 87 12.24 -1.16 -2.48
N GLY A 88 13.23 -0.53 -3.11
CA GLY A 88 14.54 -0.23 -2.51
C GLY A 88 15.43 -1.44 -2.18
N LYS A 89 15.05 -2.65 -2.59
CA LYS A 89 15.83 -3.88 -2.37
C LYS A 89 16.69 -4.27 -3.57
N SER A 90 17.73 -5.04 -3.29
CA SER A 90 18.50 -5.79 -4.31
C SER A 90 17.69 -7.00 -4.80
N TYR A 91 17.88 -7.39 -6.06
CA TYR A 91 17.28 -8.61 -6.60
C TYR A 91 17.72 -9.85 -5.79
N ASN A 92 18.98 -9.87 -5.35
CA ASN A 92 19.57 -10.98 -4.61
C ASN A 92 19.28 -10.94 -3.09
N ASP A 93 18.51 -9.95 -2.60
CA ASP A 93 18.06 -9.91 -1.21
C ASP A 93 17.31 -11.23 -0.88
N PRO A 94 17.66 -11.94 0.22
CA PRO A 94 17.02 -13.19 0.59
C PRO A 94 15.49 -13.10 0.69
N ILE A 95 14.96 -11.95 1.10
CA ILE A 95 13.52 -11.69 1.19
C ILE A 95 12.92 -11.67 -0.22
N VAL A 96 13.58 -11.03 -1.18
CA VAL A 96 13.12 -11.00 -2.58
C VAL A 96 13.11 -12.43 -3.13
N GLN A 97 14.21 -13.16 -2.97
CA GLN A 97 14.33 -14.54 -3.46
C GLN A 97 13.27 -15.48 -2.87
N HIS A 98 12.88 -15.29 -1.61
CA HIS A 98 11.81 -16.04 -0.96
C HIS A 98 10.43 -15.84 -1.62
N PHE A 99 10.12 -14.61 -2.06
CA PHE A 99 8.82 -14.28 -2.64
C PHE A 99 8.73 -14.49 -4.16
N LEU A 100 9.86 -14.46 -4.89
CA LEU A 100 9.90 -14.70 -6.34
C LEU A 100 9.05 -15.90 -6.82
N PRO A 101 9.14 -17.10 -6.22
CA PRO A 101 8.35 -18.26 -6.67
C PRO A 101 6.86 -18.17 -6.34
N GLN A 102 6.45 -17.23 -5.47
CA GLN A 102 5.07 -17.08 -5.00
C GLN A 102 4.25 -16.14 -5.87
N TRP A 103 4.90 -15.22 -6.58
CA TRP A 103 4.22 -14.26 -7.44
C TRP A 103 3.87 -14.85 -8.81
N PRO A 104 2.69 -14.52 -9.36
CA PRO A 104 2.29 -14.97 -10.69
C PRO A 104 2.92 -14.16 -11.84
N PHE A 105 3.43 -12.96 -11.54
CA PHE A 105 4.15 -12.11 -12.48
C PHE A 105 5.66 -12.37 -12.43
N THR A 106 6.39 -12.03 -13.49
CA THR A 106 7.84 -12.23 -13.53
C THR A 106 8.57 -11.02 -12.94
N VAL A 107 9.55 -11.27 -12.08
CA VAL A 107 10.56 -10.28 -11.70
C VAL A 107 11.91 -10.71 -12.26
N VAL A 108 12.64 -9.78 -12.86
CA VAL A 108 13.96 -10.02 -13.47
C VAL A 108 15.05 -9.22 -12.78
N ASN A 109 16.27 -9.74 -12.79
CA ASN A 109 17.45 -9.02 -12.31
C ASN A 109 17.90 -8.01 -13.38
N TYR A 110 17.97 -6.73 -13.01
CA TYR A 110 18.52 -5.68 -13.84
C TYR A 110 19.58 -4.90 -13.04
N ASN A 111 20.86 -5.28 -13.21
CA ASN A 111 21.99 -4.71 -12.48
C ASN A 111 21.79 -4.76 -10.95
N ASP A 112 21.50 -5.95 -10.43
CA ASP A 112 21.21 -6.22 -9.02
C ASP A 112 19.95 -5.54 -8.47
N ARG A 113 19.13 -4.91 -9.32
CA ARG A 113 17.83 -4.36 -8.94
C ARG A 113 16.69 -5.18 -9.53
N PRO A 114 15.61 -5.46 -8.79
CA PRO A 114 14.46 -6.16 -9.33
C PRO A 114 13.67 -5.25 -10.27
N LYS A 115 13.28 -5.78 -11.43
CA LYS A 115 12.27 -5.16 -12.32
C LYS A 115 11.12 -6.12 -12.56
N ILE A 116 9.90 -5.63 -12.48
CA ILE A 116 8.70 -6.39 -12.82
C ILE A 116 8.51 -6.36 -14.34
N ARG A 117 8.41 -7.54 -14.96
CA ARG A 117 8.17 -7.72 -16.39
C ARG A 117 6.69 -7.98 -16.65
N VAL A 118 6.08 -7.16 -17.49
CA VAL A 118 4.67 -7.26 -17.90
C VAL A 118 4.51 -7.07 -19.40
N HIS A 119 3.43 -7.56 -19.96
CA HIS A 119 2.96 -7.23 -21.30
C HIS A 119 1.95 -6.08 -21.23
N TYR A 120 2.20 -5.02 -21.99
CA TYR A 120 1.38 -3.82 -22.00
C TYR A 120 1.36 -3.22 -23.41
N LYS A 121 0.17 -3.05 -23.99
CA LYS A 121 -0.03 -2.54 -25.36
C LYS A 121 0.82 -3.26 -26.41
N GLY A 122 0.78 -4.58 -26.43
CA GLY A 122 1.52 -5.44 -27.38
C GLY A 122 3.01 -5.60 -27.10
N ASP A 123 3.58 -4.85 -26.15
CA ASP A 123 5.02 -4.85 -25.86
C ASP A 123 5.34 -5.48 -24.50
N THR A 124 6.54 -6.04 -24.38
CA THR A 124 7.13 -6.35 -23.07
C THR A 124 7.69 -5.06 -22.45
N LYS A 125 7.24 -4.72 -21.24
CA LYS A 125 7.75 -3.59 -20.44
C LYS A 125 8.39 -4.09 -19.15
N LEU A 126 9.39 -3.35 -18.68
CA LEU A 126 10.07 -3.59 -17.42
C LEU A 126 9.89 -2.36 -16.53
N PHE A 127 9.30 -2.56 -15.35
CA PHE A 127 9.08 -1.49 -14.37
C PHE A 127 9.89 -1.75 -13.11
N TYR A 128 10.52 -0.71 -12.58
CA TYR A 128 11.02 -0.74 -11.21
C TYR A 128 9.86 -0.76 -10.20
N PRO A 129 10.07 -1.27 -8.98
CA PRO A 129 9.06 -1.25 -7.93
C PRO A 129 8.55 0.16 -7.60
N GLU A 130 9.43 1.17 -7.61
CA GLU A 130 9.03 2.57 -7.41
C GLU A 130 8.10 3.10 -8.52
N GLU A 131 8.20 2.59 -9.75
CA GLU A 131 7.27 2.95 -10.84
C GLU A 131 5.90 2.29 -10.65
N ILE A 132 5.84 1.07 -10.08
CA ILE A 132 4.56 0.45 -9.73
C ILE A 132 3.91 1.18 -8.55
N SER A 133 4.70 1.50 -7.52
CA SER A 133 4.23 2.28 -6.37
C SER A 133 3.80 3.69 -6.77
N SER A 134 4.45 4.33 -7.76
CA SER A 134 4.04 5.64 -8.25
C SER A 134 2.68 5.61 -8.95
N MET A 135 2.33 4.52 -9.63
CA MET A 135 0.99 4.35 -10.19
C MET A 135 -0.07 4.28 -9.08
N ILE A 136 0.23 3.58 -7.98
CA ILE A 136 -0.67 3.51 -6.81
C ILE A 136 -0.81 4.89 -6.15
N LEU A 137 0.30 5.60 -5.95
CA LEU A 137 0.31 6.97 -5.42
C LEU A 137 -0.44 7.95 -6.35
N GLY A 138 -0.31 7.79 -7.66
CA GLY A 138 -1.06 8.53 -8.67
C GLY A 138 -2.57 8.33 -8.50
N LYS A 139 -3.02 7.08 -8.31
CA LYS A 139 -4.43 6.81 -8.00
C LYS A 139 -4.87 7.44 -6.68
N MET A 140 -4.03 7.46 -5.65
CA MET A 140 -4.36 8.10 -4.37
C MET A 140 -4.47 9.62 -4.51
N LYS A 141 -3.60 10.23 -5.31
CA LYS A 141 -3.68 11.63 -5.71
C LYS A 141 -4.99 11.92 -6.46
N GLU A 142 -5.33 11.14 -7.48
CA GLU A 142 -6.58 11.29 -8.25
C GLU A 142 -7.82 11.20 -7.35
N VAL A 143 -7.84 10.26 -6.40
CA VAL A 143 -8.93 10.13 -5.42
C VAL A 143 -9.06 11.39 -4.56
N ALA A 144 -7.94 11.93 -4.08
CA ALA A 144 -7.95 13.16 -3.30
C ALA A 144 -8.35 14.39 -4.13
N GLU A 145 -7.86 14.52 -5.37
CA GLU A 145 -8.22 15.60 -6.29
C GLU A 145 -9.70 15.57 -6.64
N GLY A 146 -10.27 14.38 -6.86
CA GLY A 146 -11.70 14.20 -7.10
C GLY A 146 -12.57 14.62 -5.91
N TYR A 147 -12.10 14.38 -4.68
CA TYR A 147 -12.78 14.82 -3.46
C TYR A 147 -12.66 16.32 -3.21
N LEU A 148 -11.45 16.88 -3.37
CA LEU A 148 -11.15 18.28 -3.05
C LEU A 148 -11.57 19.25 -4.16
N GLY A 149 -11.75 18.78 -5.39
CA GLY A 149 -12.05 19.60 -6.57
C GLY A 149 -10.90 20.50 -7.03
N ILE A 150 -9.69 20.28 -6.51
CA ILE A 150 -8.49 21.05 -6.82
C ILE A 150 -7.29 20.12 -7.02
N ALA A 151 -6.27 20.59 -7.73
CA ALA A 151 -5.02 19.85 -7.89
C ALA A 151 -4.26 19.70 -6.56
N VAL A 152 -3.71 18.50 -6.32
CA VAL A 152 -2.92 18.18 -5.14
C VAL A 152 -1.46 18.06 -5.56
N ALA A 153 -0.60 18.84 -4.89
CA ALA A 153 0.84 18.84 -5.21
C ALA A 153 1.72 18.39 -4.04
N GLY A 154 1.25 18.47 -2.79
CA GLY A 154 2.03 18.04 -1.62
C GLY A 154 1.53 16.71 -1.06
N ALA A 155 2.44 15.85 -0.61
CA ALA A 155 2.08 14.65 0.15
C ALA A 155 3.05 14.35 1.30
N VAL A 156 2.51 13.81 2.38
CA VAL A 156 3.26 13.05 3.37
C VAL A 156 2.96 11.57 3.13
N ILE A 157 3.99 10.75 2.98
CA ILE A 157 3.85 9.32 2.66
C ILE A 157 4.42 8.49 3.81
N THR A 158 3.68 7.46 4.23
CA THR A 158 4.12 6.55 5.31
C THR A 158 5.07 5.47 4.79
N VAL A 159 5.95 4.99 5.66
CA VAL A 159 6.77 3.78 5.46
C VAL A 159 6.90 3.00 6.77
N PRO A 160 7.20 1.69 6.73
CA PRO A 160 7.49 0.93 7.95
C PRO A 160 8.70 1.51 8.70
N ALA A 161 8.70 1.44 10.03
CA ALA A 161 9.80 2.01 10.83
C ALA A 161 11.15 1.34 10.52
N HIS A 162 11.14 0.05 10.19
CA HIS A 162 12.34 -0.73 9.85
C HIS A 162 12.87 -0.48 8.41
N PHE A 163 12.20 0.34 7.59
CA PHE A 163 12.72 0.68 6.25
C PHE A 163 14.06 1.41 6.36
N ASN A 164 15.05 0.92 5.60
CA ASN A 164 16.35 1.55 5.46
C ASN A 164 16.31 2.75 4.50
N ASP A 165 17.44 3.44 4.37
CA ASP A 165 17.56 4.65 3.55
C ASP A 165 17.23 4.41 2.06
N SER A 166 17.64 3.28 1.50
CA SER A 166 17.34 2.91 0.11
C SER A 166 15.83 2.75 -0.12
N GLN A 167 15.13 2.09 0.81
CA GLN A 167 13.68 1.88 0.72
C GLN A 167 12.90 3.19 0.93
N ARG A 168 13.36 4.05 1.85
CA ARG A 168 12.81 5.40 2.06
C ARG A 168 12.99 6.27 0.82
N GLN A 169 14.17 6.27 0.23
CA GLN A 169 14.47 7.03 -0.97
C GLN A 169 13.64 6.52 -2.16
N ALA A 170 13.57 5.21 -2.39
CA ALA A 170 12.76 4.65 -3.47
C ALA A 170 11.26 4.95 -3.30
N THR A 171 10.74 5.01 -2.07
CA THR A 171 9.35 5.43 -1.80
C THR A 171 9.15 6.92 -2.09
N LYS A 172 10.13 7.76 -1.75
CA LYS A 172 10.12 9.19 -2.08
C LYS A 172 10.17 9.40 -3.60
N ASP A 173 10.99 8.64 -4.31
CA ASP A 173 11.10 8.65 -5.76
C ASP A 173 9.77 8.23 -6.42
N ALA A 174 9.08 7.22 -5.88
CA ALA A 174 7.74 6.85 -6.32
C ALA A 174 6.76 8.02 -6.21
N GLY A 175 6.80 8.78 -5.11
CA GLY A 175 6.00 10.01 -4.96
C GLY A 175 6.36 11.08 -6.01
N ALA A 176 7.64 11.30 -6.26
CA ALA A 176 8.10 12.25 -7.28
C ALA A 176 7.63 11.85 -8.69
N ILE A 177 7.73 10.56 -9.05
CA ILE A 177 7.25 10.02 -10.33
C ILE A 177 5.73 10.19 -10.47
N ALA A 178 4.97 10.11 -9.36
CA ALA A 178 3.54 10.36 -9.32
C ALA A 178 3.16 11.86 -9.42
N GLY A 179 4.15 12.76 -9.54
CA GLY A 179 3.92 14.20 -9.56
C GLY A 179 3.49 14.76 -8.21
N LEU A 180 3.98 14.17 -7.11
CA LEU A 180 3.81 14.67 -5.75
C LEU A 180 5.14 15.22 -5.22
N ASN A 181 5.09 16.43 -4.65
CA ASN A 181 6.14 16.95 -3.79
C ASN A 181 6.04 16.25 -2.43
N VAL A 182 6.92 15.28 -2.20
CA VAL A 182 6.97 14.52 -0.94
C VAL A 182 7.56 15.39 0.17
N LEU A 183 6.66 16.02 0.94
CA LEU A 183 7.00 16.95 2.02
C LEU A 183 7.75 16.25 3.15
N ARG A 184 7.35 15.01 3.45
CA ARG A 184 7.97 14.17 4.49
C ARG A 184 7.65 12.70 4.22
N ILE A 185 8.63 11.85 4.51
CA ILE A 185 8.41 10.43 4.76
C ILE A 185 8.27 10.26 6.27
N ILE A 186 7.16 9.68 6.73
CA ILE A 186 6.92 9.42 8.16
C ILE A 186 6.82 7.93 8.42
N ASN A 187 7.23 7.50 9.61
CA ASN A 187 7.06 6.10 10.00
C ASN A 187 5.57 5.83 10.25
N GLU A 188 5.08 4.70 9.76
CA GLU A 188 3.73 4.17 10.04
C GLU A 188 3.37 4.20 11.54
N PRO A 189 4.20 3.69 12.46
CA PRO A 189 3.87 3.74 13.88
C PRO A 189 3.84 5.17 14.44
N THR A 190 4.64 6.09 13.92
CA THR A 190 4.57 7.50 14.30
C THR A 190 3.28 8.14 13.80
N ALA A 191 2.86 7.86 12.56
CA ALA A 191 1.58 8.33 12.03
C ALA A 191 0.38 7.79 12.83
N ALA A 192 0.42 6.51 13.22
CA ALA A 192 -0.59 5.91 14.09
C ALA A 192 -0.62 6.56 15.48
N ALA A 193 0.55 6.83 16.07
CA ALA A 193 0.65 7.52 17.36
C ALA A 193 0.12 8.96 17.28
N ILE A 194 0.40 9.70 16.19
CA ILE A 194 -0.17 11.03 15.94
C ILE A 194 -1.70 10.94 15.86
N ALA A 195 -2.24 9.99 15.09
CA ALA A 195 -3.68 9.80 14.98
C ALA A 195 -4.33 9.47 16.34
N TYR A 196 -3.66 8.68 17.18
CA TYR A 196 -4.12 8.39 18.55
C TYR A 196 -4.05 9.62 19.48
N GLY A 197 -3.01 10.44 19.33
CA GLY A 197 -2.72 11.59 20.19
C GLY A 197 -3.43 12.90 19.81
N LEU A 198 -3.93 13.03 18.58
CA LEU A 198 -4.42 14.30 18.01
C LEU A 198 -5.48 15.03 18.85
N ASN A 199 -6.30 14.30 19.62
CA ASN A 199 -7.35 14.85 20.48
C ASN A 199 -7.14 14.57 21.97
N LYS A 200 -5.91 14.22 22.37
CA LYS A 200 -5.60 13.89 23.77
C LYS A 200 -4.68 14.95 24.36
N HIS A 201 -5.11 15.57 25.45
CA HIS A 201 -4.22 16.33 26.31
C HIS A 201 -3.30 15.33 27.03
N ILE A 202 -2.06 15.23 26.55
CA ILE A 202 -1.00 14.41 27.13
C ILE A 202 0.00 15.40 27.73
N ASP A 203 -0.20 15.73 29.00
CA ASP A 203 0.62 16.71 29.73
C ASP A 203 1.88 16.08 30.34
N ASP A 204 1.92 14.74 30.46
CA ASP A 204 3.04 13.96 30.99
C ASP A 204 3.64 13.05 29.92
N GLU A 205 4.93 12.71 30.06
CA GLU A 205 5.59 11.72 29.21
C GLU A 205 4.83 10.37 29.25
N ARG A 206 4.51 9.82 28.08
CA ARG A 206 3.83 8.52 27.96
C ARG A 206 4.55 7.59 27.01
N ASN A 207 4.68 6.35 27.44
CA ASN A 207 5.05 5.24 26.58
C ASN A 207 3.83 4.71 25.82
N ILE A 208 3.94 4.58 24.51
CA ILE A 208 2.94 4.02 23.61
C ILE A 208 3.53 2.81 22.91
N LEU A 209 2.79 1.71 22.91
CA LEU A 209 3.07 0.57 22.05
C LEU A 209 2.13 0.60 20.86
N VAL A 210 2.69 0.69 19.66
CA VAL A 210 1.96 0.52 18.41
C VAL A 210 2.17 -0.92 17.94
N PHE A 211 1.08 -1.65 17.80
CA PHE A 211 1.04 -3.00 17.24
C PHE A 211 0.34 -2.93 15.88
N ASP A 212 1.10 -3.02 14.80
CA ASP A 212 0.61 -2.93 13.43
C ASP A 212 0.77 -4.28 12.73
N LEU A 213 -0.34 -4.99 12.55
CA LEU A 213 -0.40 -6.25 11.83
C LEU A 213 -1.16 -6.05 10.51
N GLY A 214 -0.40 -5.72 9.47
CA GLY A 214 -0.92 -5.38 8.15
C GLY A 214 -1.23 -6.60 7.29
N GLY A 215 -1.35 -6.35 5.98
CA GLY A 215 -1.58 -7.40 4.99
C GLY A 215 -0.41 -8.37 4.83
N GLY A 216 0.82 -7.90 5.04
CA GLY A 216 2.02 -8.68 4.78
C GLY A 216 3.22 -8.40 5.67
N THR A 217 3.08 -7.50 6.63
CA THR A 217 4.11 -7.12 7.59
C THR A 217 3.49 -7.01 8.99
N LEU A 218 4.26 -7.40 9.99
CA LEU A 218 4.01 -7.13 11.40
C LEU A 218 5.09 -6.16 11.88
N ASP A 219 4.68 -5.03 12.42
CA ASP A 219 5.54 -4.01 13.01
C ASP A 219 5.06 -3.69 14.43
N VAL A 220 5.97 -3.82 15.40
CA VAL A 220 5.73 -3.46 16.79
C VAL A 220 6.72 -2.37 17.18
N SER A 221 6.23 -1.20 17.56
CA SER A 221 7.08 -0.08 17.97
C SER A 221 6.68 0.47 19.32
N VAL A 222 7.67 0.74 20.17
CA VAL A 222 7.50 1.50 21.40
C VAL A 222 7.93 2.93 21.14
N LEU A 223 7.05 3.89 21.42
CA LEU A 223 7.30 5.32 21.28
C LEU A 223 7.12 6.00 22.63
N THR A 224 7.87 7.07 22.87
CA THR A 224 7.52 8.07 23.89
C THR A 224 6.83 9.26 23.23
N ILE A 225 5.80 9.78 23.88
CA ILE A 225 5.26 11.11 23.61
C ILE A 225 5.59 12.00 24.80
N ASP A 226 6.24 13.12 24.52
CA ASP A 226 6.46 14.20 25.48
C ASP A 226 6.23 15.53 24.77
N ASN A 227 5.30 16.35 25.26
CA ASN A 227 5.00 17.69 24.73
C ASN A 227 4.80 17.75 23.19
N GLY A 228 4.13 16.73 22.63
CA GLY A 228 3.88 16.61 21.19
C GLY A 228 5.07 16.14 20.35
N ILE A 229 6.22 15.86 20.98
CA ILE A 229 7.36 15.21 20.34
C ILE A 229 7.17 13.69 20.44
N PHE A 230 7.24 13.01 19.30
CA PHE A 230 7.15 11.57 19.19
C PHE A 230 8.55 11.00 18.93
N GLU A 231 9.04 10.18 19.83
CA GLU A 231 10.33 9.51 19.67
C GLU A 231 10.13 7.98 19.63
N VAL A 232 10.68 7.32 18.61
CA VAL A 232 10.66 5.86 18.53
C VAL A 232 11.80 5.32 19.38
N LYS A 233 11.48 4.56 20.44
CA LYS A 233 12.45 3.97 21.37
C LYS A 233 12.94 2.61 20.91
N SER A 234 12.04 1.79 20.37
CA SER A 234 12.39 0.49 19.81
C SER A 234 11.38 0.06 18.76
N THR A 235 11.84 -0.75 17.81
CA THR A 235 11.02 -1.39 16.79
C THR A 235 11.45 -2.84 16.65
N ALA A 236 10.48 -3.75 16.59
CA ALA A 236 10.65 -5.15 16.25
C ALA A 236 9.49 -5.57 15.33
N GLY A 237 9.55 -6.75 14.73
CA GLY A 237 8.51 -7.18 13.82
C GLY A 237 8.89 -8.37 12.97
N ASP A 238 8.02 -8.71 12.04
CA ASP A 238 8.27 -9.71 11.01
C ASP A 238 7.83 -9.15 9.64
N PRO A 239 8.77 -8.91 8.70
CA PRO A 239 8.43 -8.38 7.38
C PRO A 239 7.73 -9.41 6.47
N HIS A 240 7.48 -10.64 6.95
CA HIS A 240 6.86 -11.73 6.21
C HIS A 240 5.57 -12.25 6.85
N LEU A 241 5.06 -11.60 7.90
CA LEU A 241 3.86 -12.03 8.60
C LEU A 241 2.74 -11.02 8.39
N GLY A 242 1.58 -11.46 7.93
CA GLY A 242 0.40 -10.62 7.86
C GLY A 242 -0.89 -11.35 7.49
N GLY A 243 -1.89 -10.56 7.13
CA GLY A 243 -3.20 -11.04 6.71
C GLY A 243 -3.18 -12.10 5.60
N GLU A 244 -2.21 -12.05 4.68
CA GLU A 244 -2.06 -13.02 3.58
C GLU A 244 -1.64 -14.41 4.05
N ASP A 245 -0.87 -14.52 5.14
CA ASP A 245 -0.50 -15.81 5.73
C ASP A 245 -1.71 -16.49 6.34
N PHE A 246 -2.61 -15.71 6.94
CA PHE A 246 -3.87 -16.24 7.45
C PHE A 246 -4.76 -16.74 6.31
N ASP A 247 -4.79 -16.00 5.18
CA ASP A 247 -5.49 -16.44 3.97
C ASP A 247 -4.87 -17.73 3.42
N ASN A 248 -3.53 -17.84 3.37
CA ASN A 248 -2.80 -19.04 2.95
C ASN A 248 -3.20 -20.26 3.79
N ARG A 249 -3.25 -20.13 5.11
CA ARG A 249 -3.65 -21.23 6.01
C ARG A 249 -5.09 -21.68 5.75
N MET A 250 -6.01 -20.77 5.46
CA MET A 250 -7.37 -21.11 5.09
C MET A 250 -7.43 -21.80 3.71
N VAL A 251 -6.66 -21.32 2.73
CA VAL A 251 -6.56 -21.93 1.39
C VAL A 251 -6.06 -23.37 1.50
N ASP A 252 -4.97 -23.60 2.23
CA ASP A 252 -4.38 -24.94 2.43
C ASP A 252 -5.37 -25.91 3.09
N TYR A 253 -6.11 -25.42 4.10
CA TYR A 253 -7.16 -26.20 4.75
C TYR A 253 -8.25 -26.60 3.75
N PHE A 254 -8.78 -25.65 2.98
CA PHE A 254 -9.85 -25.93 2.02
C PHE A 254 -9.39 -26.76 0.82
N MET A 255 -8.13 -26.65 0.39
CA MET A 255 -7.56 -27.54 -0.62
C MET A 255 -7.51 -29.00 -0.15
N LYS A 256 -7.12 -29.23 1.12
CA LYS A 256 -7.13 -30.57 1.73
C LYS A 256 -8.55 -31.12 1.84
N GLU A 257 -9.51 -30.30 2.30
CA GLU A 257 -10.92 -30.69 2.39
C GLU A 257 -11.54 -31.00 1.02
N PHE A 258 -11.20 -30.21 0.00
CA PHE A 258 -11.65 -30.43 -1.38
C PHE A 258 -11.11 -31.76 -1.93
N SER A 259 -9.80 -32.00 -1.77
CA SER A 259 -9.17 -33.25 -2.21
C SER A 259 -9.79 -34.46 -1.51
N LYS A 260 -10.01 -34.39 -0.19
CA LYS A 260 -10.68 -35.45 0.57
C LYS A 260 -12.10 -35.73 0.07
N LYS A 261 -12.88 -34.68 -0.22
CA LYS A 261 -14.29 -34.81 -0.61
C LYS A 261 -14.51 -35.21 -2.07
N TYR A 262 -13.69 -34.69 -2.99
CA TYR A 262 -13.88 -34.84 -4.43
C TYR A 262 -12.82 -35.69 -5.11
N GLN A 263 -11.80 -36.16 -4.37
CA GLN A 263 -10.69 -36.97 -4.88
C GLN A 263 -9.97 -36.29 -6.06
N LYS A 264 -9.83 -34.96 -5.99
CA LYS A 264 -9.18 -34.11 -6.99
C LYS A 264 -8.25 -33.10 -6.32
N ASP A 265 -7.06 -32.93 -6.86
CA ASP A 265 -6.13 -31.90 -6.41
C ASP A 265 -6.32 -30.60 -7.20
N LEU A 266 -6.34 -29.46 -6.51
CA LEU A 266 -6.46 -28.13 -7.11
C LEU A 266 -5.10 -27.50 -7.41
N ARG A 267 -3.99 -28.11 -6.97
CA ARG A 267 -2.62 -27.57 -7.10
C ARG A 267 -2.24 -27.19 -8.53
N ASP A 268 -2.72 -27.94 -9.52
CA ASP A 268 -2.40 -27.70 -10.92
C ASP A 268 -3.26 -26.59 -11.55
N ASN A 269 -4.34 -26.17 -10.88
CA ASN A 269 -5.26 -25.16 -11.39
C ASN A 269 -5.06 -23.81 -10.67
N LYS A 270 -4.09 -23.03 -11.15
CA LYS A 270 -3.78 -21.68 -10.63
C LYS A 270 -5.00 -20.76 -10.56
N ARG A 271 -5.93 -20.86 -11.53
CA ARG A 271 -7.17 -20.07 -11.54
C ARG A 271 -8.10 -20.46 -10.39
N ALA A 272 -8.26 -21.76 -10.12
CA ALA A 272 -9.05 -22.26 -9.00
C ALA A 272 -8.44 -21.84 -7.65
N ILE A 273 -7.13 -21.94 -7.49
CA ILE A 273 -6.42 -21.50 -6.27
C ILE A 273 -6.63 -20.00 -6.03
N ARG A 274 -6.52 -19.16 -7.07
CA ARG A 274 -6.76 -17.71 -6.93
C ARG A 274 -8.19 -17.41 -6.51
N ARG A 275 -9.18 -18.09 -7.09
CA ARG A 275 -10.60 -17.94 -6.70
C ARG A 275 -10.82 -18.37 -5.25
N LEU A 276 -10.25 -19.50 -4.83
CA LEU A 276 -10.31 -19.96 -3.44
C LEU A 276 -9.71 -18.92 -2.50
N ARG A 277 -8.53 -18.38 -2.81
CA ARG A 277 -7.88 -17.32 -2.03
C ARG A 277 -8.76 -16.08 -1.88
N THR A 278 -9.40 -15.60 -2.94
CA THR A 278 -10.33 -14.46 -2.88
C THR A 278 -11.49 -14.74 -1.93
N VAL A 279 -12.04 -15.95 -1.95
CA VAL A 279 -13.12 -16.33 -1.02
C VAL A 279 -12.60 -16.47 0.42
N CYS A 280 -11.39 -17.01 0.62
CA CYS A 280 -10.74 -17.08 1.94
C CYS A 280 -10.51 -15.69 2.54
N GLU A 281 -10.00 -14.72 1.76
CA GLU A 281 -9.83 -13.32 2.22
C GLU A 281 -11.16 -12.73 2.67
N ARG A 282 -12.24 -12.93 1.89
CA ARG A 282 -13.58 -12.46 2.24
C ARG A 282 -14.11 -13.17 3.49
N ALA A 283 -13.91 -14.48 3.60
CA ALA A 283 -14.31 -15.28 4.74
C ALA A 283 -13.60 -14.83 6.02
N LYS A 284 -12.28 -14.60 5.97
CA LYS A 284 -11.48 -14.05 7.08
C LYS A 284 -12.08 -12.75 7.60
N ARG A 285 -12.41 -11.81 6.70
CA ARG A 285 -13.05 -10.53 7.08
C ARG A 285 -14.41 -10.72 7.75
N THR A 286 -15.26 -11.59 7.20
CA THR A 286 -16.58 -11.89 7.80
C THR A 286 -16.43 -12.50 9.20
N LEU A 287 -15.43 -13.36 9.40
CA LEU A 287 -15.16 -14.03 10.67
C LEU A 287 -14.61 -13.09 11.76
N SER A 288 -14.16 -11.87 11.42
CA SER A 288 -13.75 -10.88 12.43
C SER A 288 -14.92 -10.37 13.28
N THR A 289 -16.16 -10.51 12.81
CA THR A 289 -17.36 -10.08 13.53
C THR A 289 -18.43 -11.16 13.65
N ASN A 290 -18.20 -12.36 13.09
CA ASN A 290 -19.14 -13.47 13.09
C ASN A 290 -18.44 -14.77 13.49
N THR A 291 -19.15 -15.67 14.17
CA THR A 291 -18.60 -16.97 14.59
C THR A 291 -18.57 -18.02 13.47
N GLN A 292 -19.24 -17.78 12.34
CA GLN A 292 -19.31 -18.69 11.20
C GLN A 292 -19.53 -17.95 9.87
N VAL A 293 -19.14 -18.59 8.76
CA VAL A 293 -19.38 -18.10 7.38
C VAL A 293 -19.83 -19.25 6.47
N SER A 294 -20.85 -19.01 5.64
CA SER A 294 -21.46 -20.05 4.80
C SER A 294 -20.53 -20.54 3.69
N ARG A 295 -20.46 -21.88 3.56
CA ARG A 295 -19.76 -22.59 2.47
C ARG A 295 -20.31 -22.29 1.07
N ARG A 296 -21.54 -21.77 0.92
CA ARG A 296 -22.09 -21.44 -0.43
C ARG A 296 -21.27 -20.36 -1.14
N SER A 297 -20.60 -19.49 -0.40
CA SER A 297 -19.63 -18.51 -0.92
C SER A 297 -18.40 -19.17 -1.56
N LEU A 298 -18.08 -20.41 -1.17
CA LEU A 298 -16.96 -21.23 -1.66
C LEU A 298 -17.37 -22.17 -2.81
N ALA A 299 -18.67 -22.32 -3.10
CA ALA A 299 -19.20 -23.31 -4.05
C ALA A 299 -18.95 -23.00 -5.53
N LEU A 300 -18.12 -21.99 -5.83
CA LEU A 300 -17.75 -21.58 -7.18
C LEU A 300 -16.40 -22.15 -7.62
N ILE A 301 -15.71 -22.92 -6.78
CA ILE A 301 -14.40 -23.53 -7.08
C ILE A 301 -14.59 -24.84 -7.84
#